data_AF-A0A5T5E6Y5-F1
#
_entry.id   AF-A0A5T5E6Y5-F1
#
_cell.length_a   1.000
_cell.length_b   1.000
_cell.length_c   1.000
_cell.angle_alpha   90.00
_cell.angle_beta   90.00
_cell.angle_gamma   90.00
#
_symmetry.space_group_name_H-M   'P 1'
#
loop_
_entity.id
_entity.type
_entity.pdbx_description
1 polymer ?
#
loop_
_entity_poly.entity_id
_entity_poly.type
_entity_poly.pdbx_seq_one_letter_code
_entity_poly.pdbx_strand_id
1 'polypeptide(L)'
;MSTLKITGMTCDSCAVHVKDALEKVPGVQSADVSYAKGSAKLAIEVGTSPDALTAAVAGLGYRATLADAPSVSTPGGLLDKMRDLLGRNDKTGSSGALHIAVIGSGGAAMAAALKAVEQGAR
;
A
#
# COMPACT_ATOMS: atom_id res chain seq x y z
N MET A 1 3.22 -12.66 -22.00
CA MET A 1 3.24 -13.34 -20.69
C MET A 1 3.72 -12.34 -19.68
N SER A 2 2.89 -12.00 -18.70
CA SER A 2 3.18 -10.96 -17.70
C SER A 2 3.64 -11.63 -16.41
N THR A 3 4.64 -11.05 -15.74
CA THR A 3 5.13 -11.58 -14.46
C THR A 3 4.77 -10.62 -13.32
N LEU A 4 4.14 -11.13 -12.28
CA LEU A 4 3.93 -10.43 -11.01
C LEU A 4 4.87 -11.00 -9.94
N LYS A 5 5.44 -10.10 -9.13
CA LYS A 5 6.17 -10.43 -7.93
C LYS A 5 5.21 -10.35 -6.74
N ILE A 6 5.12 -11.41 -5.95
CA ILE A 6 4.18 -11.47 -4.83
C ILE A 6 4.98 -11.55 -3.53
N THR A 7 4.69 -10.64 -2.62
CA THR A 7 5.30 -10.54 -1.29
C THR A 7 4.29 -11.01 -0.25
N GLY A 8 4.76 -11.83 0.70
CA GLY A 8 3.94 -12.37 1.79
C GLY A 8 3.45 -13.81 1.57
N MET A 9 3.78 -14.47 0.45
CA MET A 9 3.56 -15.92 0.32
C MET A 9 4.58 -16.66 1.20
N THR A 10 4.10 -17.43 2.16
CA THR A 10 4.92 -18.18 3.12
C THR A 10 4.81 -19.70 2.94
N CYS A 11 3.94 -20.17 2.05
CA CYS A 11 3.64 -21.58 1.88
C CYS A 11 3.20 -21.94 0.46
N ASP A 12 3.37 -23.20 0.06
CA ASP A 12 2.93 -23.69 -1.27
C ASP A 12 1.41 -23.66 -1.41
N SER A 13 0.68 -24.00 -0.34
CA SER A 13 -0.79 -23.85 -0.28
C SER A 13 -1.26 -22.40 -0.48
N CYS A 14 -0.46 -21.43 -0.04
CA CYS A 14 -0.72 -20.01 -0.20
C CYS A 14 -0.62 -19.61 -1.68
N ALA A 15 0.35 -20.20 -2.41
CA ALA A 15 0.50 -20.00 -3.85
C ALA A 15 -0.70 -20.57 -4.64
N VAL A 16 -1.24 -21.71 -4.23
CA VAL A 16 -2.45 -22.29 -4.84
C VAL A 16 -3.66 -21.38 -4.66
N HIS A 17 -3.88 -20.83 -3.47
CA HIS A 17 -4.98 -19.90 -3.21
C HIS A 17 -4.87 -18.61 -4.04
N VAL A 18 -3.66 -18.07 -4.16
CA VAL A 18 -3.41 -16.88 -4.99
C VAL A 18 -3.62 -17.19 -6.47
N LYS A 19 -3.21 -18.38 -6.94
CA LYS A 19 -3.47 -18.84 -8.31
C LYS A 19 -4.97 -18.88 -8.62
N ASP A 20 -5.76 -19.54 -7.78
CA ASP A 20 -7.22 -19.66 -7.98
C ASP A 20 -7.92 -18.30 -8.02
N ALA A 21 -7.51 -17.37 -7.15
CA ALA A 21 -8.04 -16.00 -7.17
C ALA A 21 -7.67 -15.23 -8.45
N LEU A 22 -6.45 -15.43 -8.98
CA LEU A 22 -6.00 -14.81 -10.22
C LEU A 22 -6.73 -15.40 -11.43
N GLU A 23 -7.00 -16.71 -11.46
CA GLU A 23 -7.77 -17.36 -12.54
C GLU A 23 -9.23 -16.91 -12.58
N LYS A 24 -9.78 -16.45 -11.44
CA LYS A 24 -11.11 -15.83 -11.37
C LYS A 24 -11.16 -14.39 -11.90
N VAL A 25 -10.01 -13.75 -12.14
CA VAL A 25 -9.99 -12.37 -12.66
C VAL A 25 -10.34 -12.41 -14.16
N PRO A 26 -11.34 -11.61 -14.60
CA PRO A 26 -11.70 -11.54 -16.02
C PRO A 26 -10.51 -11.01 -16.84
N GLY A 27 -10.10 -11.78 -17.85
CA GLY A 27 -8.96 -11.47 -18.71
C GLY A 27 -7.71 -12.31 -18.46
N VAL A 28 -7.71 -13.16 -17.41
CA VAL A 28 -6.65 -14.15 -17.18
C VAL A 28 -6.98 -15.43 -17.95
N GLN A 29 -6.12 -15.82 -18.90
CA GLN A 29 -6.22 -17.08 -19.62
C GLN A 29 -5.56 -18.24 -18.86
N SER A 30 -4.46 -17.96 -18.14
CA SER A 30 -3.77 -18.95 -17.32
C SER A 30 -2.91 -18.26 -16.26
N ALA A 31 -2.83 -18.84 -15.06
CA ALA A 31 -1.94 -18.39 -14.00
C ALA A 31 -1.03 -19.52 -13.51
N ASP A 32 0.26 -19.22 -13.42
CA ASP A 32 1.30 -20.09 -12.88
C ASP A 32 1.99 -19.35 -11.73
N VAL A 33 1.86 -19.86 -10.50
CA VAL A 33 2.42 -19.22 -9.31
C VAL A 33 3.55 -20.09 -8.78
N SER A 34 4.74 -19.49 -8.61
CA SER A 34 5.92 -20.16 -8.09
C SER A 34 6.29 -19.59 -6.72
N TYR A 35 5.96 -20.31 -5.64
CA TYR A 35 6.40 -19.96 -4.28
C TYR A 35 7.93 -19.88 -4.18
N ALA A 36 8.64 -20.90 -4.70
CA ALA A 36 10.10 -20.97 -4.65
C ALA A 36 10.81 -19.75 -5.27
N LYS A 37 10.15 -19.05 -6.21
CA LYS A 37 10.69 -17.87 -6.90
C LYS A 37 10.03 -16.56 -6.45
N GLY A 38 9.05 -16.59 -5.54
CA GLY A 38 8.27 -15.43 -5.12
C GLY A 38 7.60 -14.67 -6.28
N SER A 39 7.26 -15.37 -7.36
CA SER A 39 6.74 -14.77 -8.59
C SER A 39 5.62 -15.60 -9.19
N ALA A 40 4.69 -14.91 -9.85
CA ALA A 40 3.59 -15.47 -10.61
C ALA A 40 3.71 -15.05 -12.07
N LYS A 41 3.62 -16.01 -12.98
CA LYS A 41 3.52 -15.79 -14.41
C LYS A 41 2.07 -15.95 -14.82
N LEU A 42 1.54 -14.96 -15.52
CA LEU A 42 0.18 -14.98 -16.00
C LEU A 42 0.12 -14.74 -17.50
N ALA A 43 -0.74 -15.51 -18.15
CA ALA A 43 -1.20 -15.24 -19.50
C ALA A 43 -2.47 -14.40 -19.37
N ILE A 44 -2.36 -13.11 -19.69
CA ILE A 44 -3.47 -12.16 -19.69
C ILE A 44 -3.75 -11.66 -21.11
N GLU A 45 -5.02 -11.40 -21.41
CA GLU A 45 -5.45 -10.75 -22.66
C GLU A 45 -4.96 -9.30 -22.72
N VAL A 46 -4.64 -8.83 -23.93
CA VAL A 46 -4.29 -7.42 -24.20
C VAL A 46 -5.47 -6.53 -23.83
N GLY A 47 -5.31 -5.71 -22.79
CA GLY A 47 -6.36 -4.85 -22.22
C GLY A 47 -6.71 -5.17 -20.77
N THR A 48 -6.18 -6.25 -20.20
CA THR A 48 -6.38 -6.58 -18.78
C THR A 48 -5.63 -5.58 -17.89
N SER A 49 -6.34 -4.96 -16.97
CA SER A 49 -5.78 -3.93 -16.09
C SER A 49 -4.87 -4.56 -15.02
N PRO A 50 -3.60 -4.12 -14.91
CA PRO A 50 -2.66 -4.64 -13.91
C PRO A 50 -3.07 -4.31 -12.47
N ASP A 51 -3.88 -3.27 -12.31
CA ASP A 51 -4.49 -2.86 -11.05
C ASP A 51 -5.50 -3.90 -10.54
N ALA A 52 -6.34 -4.44 -11.43
CA ALA A 52 -7.33 -5.46 -11.08
C ALA A 52 -6.67 -6.75 -10.55
N LEU A 53 -5.56 -7.15 -11.17
CA LEU A 53 -4.72 -8.27 -10.72
C LEU A 53 -4.13 -8.02 -9.33
N THR A 54 -3.62 -6.80 -9.11
CA THR A 54 -3.03 -6.41 -7.83
C THR A 54 -4.09 -6.31 -6.74
N ALA A 55 -5.28 -5.79 -7.06
CA ALA A 55 -6.42 -5.69 -6.17
C ALA A 55 -6.96 -7.06 -5.75
N ALA A 56 -7.04 -8.02 -6.68
CA ALA A 56 -7.42 -9.40 -6.37
C ALA A 56 -6.47 -10.04 -5.36
N VAL A 57 -5.16 -9.84 -5.53
CA VAL A 57 -4.14 -10.34 -4.59
C VAL A 57 -4.15 -9.58 -3.27
N ALA A 58 -4.42 -8.27 -3.30
CA ALA A 58 -4.57 -7.44 -2.10
C ALA A 58 -5.80 -7.82 -1.27
N GLY A 59 -6.89 -8.24 -1.90
CA GLY A 59 -8.09 -8.75 -1.22
C GLY A 59 -7.83 -10.03 -0.41
N LEU A 60 -6.80 -10.79 -0.78
CA LEU A 60 -6.32 -11.96 -0.03
C LEU A 60 -5.32 -11.60 1.08
N GLY A 61 -4.93 -10.32 1.20
CA GLY A 61 -3.94 -9.84 2.18
C GLY A 61 -2.49 -9.93 1.72
N TYR A 62 -2.23 -10.20 0.44
CA TYR A 62 -0.88 -10.24 -0.11
C TYR A 62 -0.55 -8.97 -0.90
N ARG A 63 0.73 -8.71 -1.15
CA ARG A 63 1.18 -7.58 -1.96
C ARG A 63 1.71 -8.10 -3.29
N ALA A 64 1.12 -7.67 -4.41
CA ALA A 64 1.61 -8.01 -5.74
C ALA A 64 2.18 -6.76 -6.45
N THR A 65 3.23 -6.93 -7.25
CA THR A 65 3.85 -5.88 -8.05
C THR A 65 4.16 -6.41 -9.43
N LEU A 66 3.81 -5.68 -10.48
CA LEU A 66 4.05 -6.13 -11.85
C LEU A 66 5.52 -5.87 -12.24
N ALA A 67 6.18 -6.88 -12.82
CA ALA A 67 7.59 -6.83 -13.19
C ALA A 67 7.83 -6.29 -14.61
N ASP A 68 6.78 -6.06 -15.41
CA ASP A 68 6.88 -5.79 -16.86
C ASP A 68 6.77 -4.30 -17.26
N ALA A 69 6.51 -3.35 -16.35
CA ALA A 69 6.52 -1.91 -16.70
C ALA A 69 6.52 -1.01 -15.44
N PRO A 70 7.10 0.21 -15.52
CA PRO A 70 7.61 0.96 -14.38
C PRO A 70 6.53 1.48 -13.43
N SER A 71 6.70 1.13 -12.16
CA SER A 71 6.39 1.92 -10.96
C SER A 71 5.51 3.17 -11.17
N VAL A 72 4.19 2.99 -11.12
CA VAL A 72 3.28 4.02 -10.61
C VAL A 72 2.30 3.39 -9.64
N SER A 73 2.73 3.28 -8.39
CA SER A 73 1.82 3.25 -7.25
C SER A 73 2.51 3.89 -6.08
N THR A 74 2.05 5.08 -5.72
CA THR A 74 1.54 5.48 -4.39
C THR A 74 1.37 7.01 -4.39
N PRO A 75 0.38 7.61 -3.69
CA PRO A 75 -0.89 7.08 -3.15
C PRO A 75 -2.11 7.96 -3.51
N GLY A 76 -3.30 7.46 -3.19
CA GLY A 76 -4.53 8.26 -3.15
C GLY A 76 -4.40 9.55 -2.36
N GLY A 77 -4.38 10.67 -3.08
CA GLY A 77 -5.04 11.87 -2.59
C GLY A 77 -6.55 11.66 -2.76
N LEU A 78 -7.32 11.80 -1.68
CA LEU A 78 -8.58 12.58 -1.65
C LEU A 78 -9.41 12.34 -0.37
N LEU A 79 -9.19 11.26 0.41
CA LEU A 79 -10.11 10.89 1.50
C LEU A 79 -9.68 11.25 2.93
N ASP A 80 -8.40 11.51 3.23
CA ASP A 80 -8.00 11.86 4.61
C ASP A 80 -8.47 13.28 5.03
N LYS A 81 -8.89 14.11 4.06
CA LYS A 81 -9.29 15.50 4.26
C LYS A 81 -10.71 15.69 4.82
N MET A 82 -11.50 14.63 5.00
CA MET A 82 -12.88 14.73 5.53
C MET A 82 -12.99 14.58 7.06
N ARG A 83 -11.90 14.36 7.78
CA ARG A 83 -11.90 14.22 9.26
C ARG A 83 -11.48 15.48 10.01
N ASP A 84 -11.57 16.64 9.36
CA ASP A 84 -11.33 17.94 9.99
C ASP A 84 -12.63 18.56 10.57
N LEU A 85 -13.81 17.96 10.32
CA LEU A 85 -15.10 18.68 10.44
C LEU A 85 -16.01 18.28 11.62
N LEU A 86 -15.69 17.28 12.44
CA LEU A 86 -16.41 17.06 13.69
C LEU A 86 -15.45 16.74 14.82
N GLY A 87 -15.30 17.72 15.71
CA GLY A 87 -14.29 17.73 16.73
C GLY A 87 -14.46 16.69 17.84
N ARG A 88 -13.39 16.71 18.65
CA ARG A 88 -13.22 16.15 19.99
C ARG A 88 -12.61 14.74 20.04
N ASN A 89 -11.29 14.78 20.22
CA ASN A 89 -10.53 14.08 21.25
C ASN A 89 -10.90 12.61 21.48
N ASP A 90 -10.03 11.70 21.05
CA ASP A 90 -9.39 10.83 22.03
C ASP A 90 -8.06 10.27 21.54
N LYS A 91 -7.20 10.03 22.52
CA LYS A 91 -5.82 9.57 22.40
C LYS A 91 -5.75 8.27 21.62
N THR A 92 -4.73 8.12 20.78
CA THR A 92 -3.82 6.96 20.83
C THR A 92 -2.57 7.36 20.06
N GLY A 93 -1.50 7.63 20.81
CA GLY A 93 -0.17 7.79 20.23
C GLY A 93 0.23 6.49 19.53
N SER A 94 0.48 6.56 18.23
CA SER A 94 1.33 5.58 17.58
C SER A 94 2.75 6.11 17.68
N SER A 95 3.48 5.58 18.66
CA SER A 95 4.89 5.83 18.92
C SER A 95 5.72 5.67 17.65
N GLY A 96 6.32 6.78 17.24
CA GLY A 96 7.43 6.86 16.31
C GLY A 96 8.02 8.25 16.50
N ALA A 97 9.18 8.33 17.17
CA ALA A 97 9.74 9.55 17.75
C ALA A 97 10.02 10.64 16.70
N LEU A 98 8.98 11.43 16.50
CA LEU A 98 8.80 12.78 15.99
C LEU A 98 10.08 13.53 15.56
N HIS A 99 10.27 13.63 14.24
CA HIS A 99 11.05 14.69 13.63
C HIS A 99 10.25 16.00 13.67
N ILE A 100 10.85 17.05 14.24
CA ILE A 100 10.24 18.38 14.30
C ILE A 100 10.21 18.99 12.89
N ALA A 101 9.04 19.46 12.47
CA ALA A 101 8.89 20.29 11.29
C ALA A 101 8.11 21.57 11.65
N VAL A 102 8.70 22.73 11.37
CA VAL A 102 8.06 24.04 11.55
C VAL A 102 7.25 24.35 10.30
N ILE A 103 5.93 24.29 10.41
CA ILE A 103 5.01 24.57 9.29
C ILE A 103 4.41 25.97 9.49
N GLY A 104 5.05 26.99 8.92
CA GLY A 104 4.50 28.33 8.76
C GLY A 104 5.22 29.46 9.52
N SER A 105 5.09 30.69 9.00
CA SER A 105 5.61 31.93 9.58
C SER A 105 4.48 32.75 10.18
N GLY A 106 4.25 32.62 11.48
CA GLY A 106 3.21 33.35 12.20
C GLY A 106 3.30 33.16 13.71
N GLY A 107 2.61 34.01 14.49
CA GLY A 107 2.68 33.99 15.97
C GLY A 107 2.25 32.66 16.60
N ALA A 108 1.28 31.97 15.99
CA ALA A 108 0.85 30.63 16.43
C ALA A 108 1.93 29.56 16.20
N ALA A 109 2.69 29.67 15.11
CA ALA A 109 3.81 28.78 14.82
C ALA A 109 4.98 29.01 15.78
N MET A 110 5.27 30.27 16.12
CA MET A 110 6.26 30.63 17.16
C MET A 110 5.88 30.06 18.52
N ALA A 111 4.62 30.20 18.94
CA ALA A 111 4.13 29.68 20.21
C ALA A 111 4.20 28.13 20.27
N ALA A 112 3.88 27.46 19.16
CA ALA A 112 4.02 26.01 19.05
C ALA A 112 5.49 25.55 19.11
N ALA A 113 6.40 26.26 18.44
CA ALA A 113 7.83 25.96 18.47
C ALA A 113 8.44 26.17 19.86
N LEU A 114 8.11 27.27 20.53
CA LEU A 114 8.54 27.56 21.91
C LEU A 114 8.07 26.46 22.87
N LYS A 115 6.78 26.08 22.80
CA LYS A 115 6.22 25.04 23.65
C LYS A 115 6.84 23.66 23.37
N ALA A 116 7.22 23.37 22.13
CA ALA A 116 7.91 22.13 21.77
C ALA A 116 9.32 22.07 22.37
N VAL A 117 10.06 23.19 22.36
CA VAL A 117 11.40 23.29 22.98
C VAL A 117 11.30 23.16 24.51
N GLU A 118 10.30 23.76 25.16
CA GLU A 118 10.04 23.58 26.60
C GLU A 118 9.75 22.11 26.97
N GLN A 119 9.13 21.35 26.06
CA GLN A 119 8.85 19.92 26.21
C GLN A 119 10.05 19.03 25.86
N GLY A 120 11.23 19.62 25.65
CA GLY A 120 12.48 18.88 25.43
C GLY A 120 12.67 18.35 24.02
N ALA A 121 11.90 18.84 23.05
CA ALA A 121 12.09 18.52 21.63
C ALA A 121 13.41 19.15 21.13
N ARG A 122 14.21 18.39 20.38
CA ARG A 122 15.52 18.79 19.83
C ARG A 122 15.54 18.57 18.33
#